data_AF-A0AAV2QMY9-F1
#
_entry.id   AF-A0AAV2QMY9-F1
#
_cell.length_a   1.000
_cell.length_b   1.000
_cell.length_c   1.000
_cell.angle_alpha   90.00
_cell.angle_beta   90.00
_cell.angle_gamma   90.00
#
_symmetry.space_group_name_H-M   'P 1'
#
loop_
_entity.id
_entity.type
_entity.pdbx_description
1 polymer ?
#
loop_
_entity_poly.entity_id
_entity_poly.type
_entity_poly.pdbx_seq_one_letter_code
_entity_poly.pdbx_strand_id
1 'polypeptide(L)'
;MAVLLRVLVVAVAVVACVVGKDCVRWCKDDQSRSYCCHDGNRPILDSEVHPGTCPPIRKECTDALRINSPQICSDDAECGFYSKCCFDKCLDHHTCKPGQGIAVPFDRK
;
A
#
# COMPACT_ATOMS: atom_id res chain seq x y z
N MET A 1 35.67 -22.13 -19.30
CA MET A 1 35.04 -21.96 -17.97
C MET A 1 34.71 -20.50 -17.66
N ALA A 2 35.67 -19.57 -17.65
CA ALA A 2 35.42 -18.16 -17.29
C ALA A 2 34.48 -17.40 -18.25
N VAL A 3 34.54 -17.67 -19.55
CA VAL A 3 33.66 -17.04 -20.56
C VAL A 3 32.21 -17.50 -20.38
N LEU A 4 32.01 -18.81 -20.22
CA LEU A 4 30.69 -19.39 -19.98
C LEU A 4 30.07 -18.85 -18.68
N LEU A 5 30.87 -18.72 -17.61
CA LEU A 5 30.44 -18.13 -16.34
C LEU A 5 30.02 -16.67 -16.49
N ARG A 6 30.78 -15.85 -17.24
CA ARG A 6 30.41 -14.45 -17.50
C ARG A 6 29.11 -14.35 -18.29
N VAL A 7 28.93 -15.19 -19.32
CA VAL A 7 27.70 -15.23 -20.10
C VAL A 7 26.50 -15.62 -19.23
N LEU A 8 26.66 -16.61 -18.35
CA LEU A 8 25.60 -17.01 -17.42
C LEU A 8 25.25 -15.90 -16.41
N VAL A 9 26.25 -15.21 -15.84
CA VAL A 9 26.01 -14.10 -14.91
C VAL A 9 25.27 -12.95 -15.60
N VAL A 10 25.68 -12.59 -16.82
CA VAL A 10 25.00 -11.55 -17.61
C VAL A 10 23.58 -11.97 -17.94
N ALA A 11 23.36 -13.21 -18.38
CA ALA A 11 22.03 -13.71 -18.70
C ALA A 11 21.10 -13.70 -17.46
N VAL A 12 21.59 -14.13 -16.29
CA VAL A 12 20.83 -14.10 -15.04
C VAL A 12 20.50 -12.67 -14.63
N ALA A 13 21.46 -11.74 -14.71
CA ALA A 13 21.23 -10.34 -14.39
C ALA A 13 20.20 -9.68 -15.32
N VAL A 14 20.28 -9.96 -16.64
CA VAL A 14 19.31 -9.47 -17.62
C VAL A 14 17.91 -10.02 -17.33
N VAL A 15 17.78 -11.33 -17.08
CA VAL A 15 16.49 -11.94 -16.73
C VAL A 15 15.93 -11.34 -15.44
N ALA A 16 16.76 -11.14 -14.41
CA ALA A 16 16.32 -10.54 -13.15
C ALA A 16 15.83 -9.09 -13.31
N CYS A 17 16.50 -8.28 -14.12
CA CYS A 17 16.09 -6.90 -14.38
C CYS A 17 14.82 -6.79 -15.23
N VAL A 18 14.58 -7.74 -16.15
CA VAL A 18 13.38 -7.74 -17.01
C VAL A 18 12.14 -8.27 -16.29
N VAL A 19 12.30 -9.13 -15.29
CA VAL A 19 11.18 -9.74 -14.53
C VAL A 19 10.84 -8.93 -13.25
N GLY A 20 11.40 -7.74 -13.09
CA GLY A 20 10.93 -6.79 -12.08
C GLY A 20 9.46 -6.46 -12.32
N LYS A 21 8.62 -6.54 -11.28
CA LYS A 21 7.22 -6.08 -11.38
C LYS A 21 7.20 -4.56 -11.51
N ASP A 22 6.79 -4.06 -12.68
CA ASP A 22 6.49 -2.64 -12.85
C ASP A 22 5.38 -2.24 -11.89
N CYS A 23 5.67 -1.29 -11.00
CA CYS A 23 4.71 -0.79 -10.04
C CYS A 23 4.18 0.57 -10.50
N VAL A 24 2.85 0.72 -10.53
CA VAL A 24 2.20 1.93 -11.03
C VAL A 24 2.21 3.05 -9.98
N ARG A 25 1.96 2.71 -8.72
CA ARG A 25 2.00 3.68 -7.61
C ARG A 25 2.78 3.11 -6.42
N TRP A 26 3.73 3.91 -5.96
CA TRP A 26 4.56 3.63 -4.80
C TRP A 26 4.05 4.38 -3.58
N CYS A 27 3.89 3.66 -2.47
CA CYS A 27 3.50 4.22 -1.18
C CYS A 27 4.66 4.09 -0.18
N LYS A 28 4.61 4.88 0.89
CA LYS A 28 5.61 4.84 1.97
C LYS A 28 4.98 4.33 3.26
N ASP A 29 5.62 3.37 3.91
CA ASP A 29 5.19 2.89 5.22
C ASP A 29 5.55 3.86 6.38
N ASP A 30 5.34 3.41 7.61
CA ASP A 30 5.63 4.17 8.84
C ASP A 30 7.11 4.47 9.06
N GLN A 31 7.99 3.72 8.41
CA GLN A 31 9.43 3.87 8.44
C GLN A 31 9.97 4.52 7.17
N SER A 32 9.08 5.13 6.36
CA SER A 32 9.42 5.75 5.07
C SER A 32 10.00 4.81 4.02
N ARG A 33 9.81 3.49 4.17
CA ARG A 33 10.20 2.50 3.16
C ARG A 33 9.17 2.51 2.04
N SER A 34 9.65 2.62 0.82
CA SER A 34 8.81 2.56 -0.37
C SER A 34 8.42 1.12 -0.68
N TYR A 35 7.14 0.89 -0.92
CA TYR A 35 6.64 -0.40 -1.39
C TYR A 35 5.55 -0.21 -2.44
N CYS A 36 5.32 -1.24 -3.24
CA CYS A 36 4.31 -1.19 -4.28
C CYS A 36 2.91 -1.36 -3.69
N CYS A 37 2.08 -0.32 -3.77
CA CYS A 37 0.70 -0.32 -3.26
C CYS A 37 -0.36 -0.36 -4.38
N HIS A 38 0.08 -0.21 -5.64
CA HIS A 38 -0.76 -0.38 -6.81
C HIS A 38 0.04 -1.02 -7.95
N ASP A 39 -0.32 -2.25 -8.31
CA ASP A 39 0.35 -3.08 -9.32
C ASP A 39 -0.32 -3.01 -10.71
N GLY A 40 -1.39 -2.22 -10.86
CA GLY A 40 -2.13 -2.04 -12.12
C GLY A 40 -3.28 -3.03 -12.31
N ASN A 41 -3.54 -3.91 -11.34
CA ASN A 41 -4.64 -4.89 -11.42
C ASN A 41 -6.02 -4.30 -11.11
N ARG A 42 -6.07 -3.02 -10.70
CA ARG A 42 -7.31 -2.29 -10.42
C ARG A 42 -7.28 -0.94 -11.12
N PRO A 43 -8.45 -0.34 -11.46
CA PRO A 43 -8.48 0.95 -12.13
C PRO A 43 -7.72 2.02 -11.35
N ILE A 44 -6.97 2.87 -12.06
CA ILE A 44 -6.35 4.05 -11.49
C ILE A 44 -7.43 5.13 -11.39
N LEU A 45 -7.73 5.54 -10.16
CA LEU A 45 -8.57 6.69 -9.88
C LEU A 45 -7.70 7.96 -9.87
N ASP A 46 -8.31 9.07 -10.29
CA ASP A 46 -7.72 10.40 -10.11
C ASP A 46 -7.45 10.62 -8.63
N SER A 47 -6.26 11.14 -8.32
CA SER A 47 -5.84 11.34 -6.93
C SER A 47 -6.75 12.36 -6.27
N GLU A 48 -7.30 11.99 -5.12
CA GLU A 48 -8.13 12.84 -4.29
C GLU A 48 -7.53 12.90 -2.88
N VAL A 49 -7.71 14.02 -2.20
CA VAL A 49 -7.30 14.16 -0.80
C VAL A 49 -8.54 14.39 0.03
N HIS A 50 -8.93 13.38 0.81
CA HIS A 50 -10.06 13.49 1.72
C HIS A 50 -9.70 14.31 2.96
N PRO A 51 -10.68 14.99 3.58
CA PRO A 51 -10.45 15.81 4.76
C PRO A 51 -9.99 14.96 5.97
N GLY A 52 -9.31 15.62 6.91
CA GLY A 52 -8.78 15.01 8.12
C GLY A 52 -7.39 14.39 7.94
N THR A 53 -6.94 13.65 8.97
CA THR A 53 -5.62 13.03 9.01
C THR A 53 -5.70 11.54 9.27
N CYS A 54 -4.67 10.79 8.87
CA CYS A 54 -4.56 9.39 9.24
C CYS A 54 -4.52 9.23 10.77
N PRO A 55 -5.20 8.21 11.33
CA PRO A 55 -5.10 7.93 12.74
C PRO A 55 -3.67 7.51 13.14
N PRO A 56 -3.29 7.64 14.42
CA PRO A 56 -2.04 7.13 14.92
C PRO A 56 -1.87 5.65 14.58
N ILE A 57 -0.63 5.28 14.28
CA ILE A 57 -0.27 3.89 14.02
C ILE A 57 -0.51 3.09 15.29
N ARG A 58 -1.19 1.95 15.14
CA ARG A 58 -1.49 1.04 16.24
C ARG A 58 -0.18 0.54 16.85
N LYS A 59 -0.10 0.53 18.19
CA LYS A 59 1.04 -0.02 18.93
C LYS A 59 0.98 -1.55 19.02
N GLU A 60 -0.23 -2.10 19.04
CA GLU A 60 -0.48 -3.53 19.19
C GLU A 60 -1.43 -4.05 18.09
N CYS A 61 -1.23 -5.30 17.72
CA CYS A 61 -1.99 -5.98 16.67
C CYS A 61 -2.84 -7.07 17.30
N THR A 62 -4.16 -7.01 17.08
CA THR A 62 -5.08 -8.06 17.53
C THR A 62 -5.31 -9.07 16.41
N ASP A 63 -5.46 -10.35 16.75
CA ASP A 63 -5.67 -11.43 15.77
C ASP A 63 -6.90 -11.23 14.89
N ALA A 64 -7.90 -10.50 15.38
CA ALA A 64 -9.12 -10.15 14.64
C ALA A 64 -8.85 -9.42 13.32
N LEU A 65 -7.72 -8.69 13.20
CA LEU A 65 -7.37 -7.94 11.98
C LEU A 65 -6.94 -8.85 10.82
N ARG A 66 -6.49 -10.09 11.09
CA ARG A 66 -6.07 -11.03 10.04
C ARG A 66 -7.23 -11.77 9.37
N ILE A 67 -8.39 -11.83 10.02
CA ILE A 67 -9.51 -12.67 9.57
C ILE A 67 -10.33 -11.96 8.48
N ASN A 68 -10.47 -10.64 8.56
CA ASN A 68 -11.14 -9.80 7.55
C ASN A 68 -10.20 -8.68 7.13
N SER A 69 -9.15 -9.02 6.37
CA SER A 69 -8.18 -8.02 5.92
C SER A 69 -8.89 -6.98 5.05
N PRO A 70 -8.96 -5.71 5.48
CA PRO A 70 -9.60 -4.67 4.71
C PRO A 70 -8.88 -4.44 3.37
N GLN A 71 -9.59 -3.83 2.42
CA GLN A 71 -9.09 -3.62 1.07
C GLN A 71 -7.80 -2.78 1.06
N ILE A 72 -6.83 -3.22 0.26
CA ILE A 72 -5.61 -2.46 0.00
C ILE A 72 -6.00 -1.20 -0.77
N CYS A 73 -5.56 -0.05 -0.30
CA CYS A 73 -5.71 1.21 -1.01
C CYS A 73 -4.34 1.80 -1.36
N SER A 74 -4.29 2.70 -2.34
CA SER A 74 -3.10 3.48 -2.68
C SER A 74 -3.31 5.00 -2.68
N ASP A 75 -4.56 5.44 -2.57
CA ASP A 75 -4.96 6.85 -2.59
C ASP A 75 -6.31 7.01 -1.87
N ASP A 76 -6.61 8.20 -1.35
CA ASP A 76 -7.87 8.44 -0.65
C ASP A 76 -9.07 8.30 -1.57
N ALA A 77 -8.92 8.55 -2.89
CA ALA A 77 -9.98 8.38 -3.90
C ALA A 77 -10.57 6.95 -3.95
N GLU A 78 -9.83 5.98 -3.43
CA GLU A 78 -10.25 4.57 -3.36
C GLU A 78 -11.06 4.25 -2.10
N CYS A 79 -11.16 5.21 -1.19
CA CYS A 79 -11.87 5.12 0.06
C CYS A 79 -13.17 5.94 0.02
N GLY A 80 -14.06 5.72 0.99
CA GLY A 80 -15.21 6.62 1.17
C GLY A 80 -14.75 8.03 1.57
N PHE A 81 -15.56 9.04 1.27
CA PHE A 81 -15.24 10.47 1.45
C PHE A 81 -14.73 10.88 2.85
N TYR A 82 -15.14 10.17 3.90
CA TYR A 82 -14.70 10.43 5.30
C TYR A 82 -13.55 9.50 5.75
N SER A 83 -12.96 8.76 4.84
CA SER A 83 -11.89 7.80 5.10
C SER A 83 -10.63 8.20 4.34
N LYS A 84 -9.49 7.85 4.93
CA LYS A 84 -8.18 8.09 4.36
C LYS A 84 -7.46 6.77 4.12
N CYS A 85 -6.63 6.74 3.09
CA CYS A 85 -5.78 5.62 2.78
C CYS A 85 -4.52 5.69 3.65
N CYS A 86 -4.44 4.86 4.68
CA CYS A 86 -3.43 4.97 5.73
C CYS A 86 -2.71 3.66 5.95
N PHE A 87 -1.39 3.71 6.16
CA PHE A 87 -0.60 2.53 6.51
C PHE A 87 -1.11 1.86 7.79
N ASP A 88 -1.28 0.54 7.74
CA ASP A 88 -1.55 -0.28 8.91
C ASP A 88 -0.41 -1.24 9.16
N LYS A 89 0.35 -0.98 10.23
CA LYS A 89 1.49 -1.80 10.64
C LYS A 89 1.12 -3.27 10.93
N CYS A 90 -0.13 -3.52 11.32
CA CYS A 90 -0.58 -4.88 11.63
C CYS A 90 -0.95 -5.68 10.38
N LEU A 91 -1.25 -4.99 9.27
CA LEU A 91 -1.52 -5.60 7.97
C LEU A 91 -0.34 -5.49 7.00
N ASP A 92 0.65 -4.64 7.33
CA ASP A 92 1.81 -4.31 6.51
C ASP A 92 1.44 -3.71 5.13
N HIS A 93 0.33 -2.98 5.07
CA HIS A 93 -0.10 -2.25 3.87
C HIS A 93 -1.02 -1.07 4.22
N HIS A 94 -1.25 -0.19 3.26
CA HIS A 94 -2.26 0.87 3.34
C HIS A 94 -3.66 0.29 3.20
N THR A 95 -4.56 0.75 4.06
CA THR A 95 -5.99 0.40 4.05
C THR A 95 -6.82 1.64 4.36
N CYS A 96 -8.06 1.66 3.90
CA CYS A 96 -8.99 2.72 4.27
C CYS A 96 -9.26 2.71 5.77
N LYS A 97 -9.08 3.86 6.43
CA LYS A 97 -9.36 4.09 7.85
C LYS A 97 -10.17 5.37 8.00
N PRO A 98 -11.01 5.49 9.06
CA PRO A 98 -11.68 6.75 9.35
C PRO A 98 -10.67 7.90 9.51
N GLY A 99 -10.92 9.02 8.85
CA GLY A 99 -10.12 10.23 9.01
C GLY A 99 -10.32 10.84 10.40
N GLN A 100 -9.25 11.37 11.00
CA GLN A 100 -9.31 12.11 12.26
C GLN A 100 -9.40 13.62 12.03
N GLY A 101 -9.92 14.36 13.01
CA GLY A 101 -10.09 15.82 12.90
C GLY A 101 -11.22 16.25 11.98
N ILE A 102 -12.02 15.30 11.50
CA ILE A 102 -13.28 15.52 10.79
C ILE A 102 -14.43 15.21 11.74
N ALA A 103 -15.46 16.06 11.74
CA ALA A 103 -16.74 15.73 12.34
C ALA A 103 -17.41 14.65 11.48
N VAL A 104 -17.01 13.39 11.66
CA VAL A 104 -17.76 12.26 11.11
C VAL A 104 -19.14 12.26 11.76
N PRO A 105 -20.24 12.15 11.00
CA PRO A 105 -21.54 11.81 11.56
C PRO A 105 -21.42 10.39 12.14
N PHE A 106 -20.97 10.31 13.39
CA PHE A 106 -20.82 9.08 14.13
C PHE A 106 -22.22 8.61 14.49
N ASP A 107 -22.81 7.77 13.64
CA ASP A 107 -23.66 6.64 13.98
C ASP A 107 -24.49 6.21 12.77
N ARG A 108 -24.13 5.08 12.18
CA ARG A 108 -25.15 4.14 11.72
C ARG A 108 -24.68 2.74 12.11
N LYS A 109 -25.15 2.34 13.29
CA LYS A 109 -25.27 0.94 13.73
C LYS A 109 -25.76 0.03 12.61
#